data_AF-A0A1C2BYP3-F1
#
_entry.id   AF-A0A1C2BYP3-F1
#
_cell.length_a   1.000
_cell.length_b   1.000
_cell.length_c   1.000
_cell.angle_alpha   90.00
_cell.angle_beta   90.00
_cell.angle_gamma   90.00
#
_symmetry.space_group_name_H-M   'P 1'
#
loop_
_entity.id
_entity.type
_entity.pdbx_description
1 polymer ?
#
loop_
_entity_poly.entity_id
_entity_poly.type
_entity_poly.pdbx_seq_one_letter_code
_entity_poly.pdbx_strand_id
1 'polypeptide(L)'
;MTMLRTLSRLPSPKFDQQLATGDTHLDQYLQALDAELVGAKMVRNHTLAAVREQLVAQKASLIADGKEATTASLAAVEQLGPAAVRGQAQRQERRAFYVNMMLSTGLPYAVFMTLFNLSSETAQESSWSGYISMFMFYFLFFGNVMAAYLTFGQAPAKTTQRVESLKPGETLEVFSPPASKAAAAILMLLMLFVGSAALLGIFDIGFMANTHLAANLFMVYIAGAGILGATIVNNRLLLQGDTLIKQSLFSRQVIPLTRLVAVEPAPGWQAWFRIGFGQRYILHFSDAGGGSIKSSLILNHEMYNSEQLLTLLQQKVKQVS
;
A
#
# COMPACT_ATOMS: atom_id res chain seq x y z
N MET A 1 18.20 17.23 -4.23
CA MET A 1 16.75 16.95 -4.08
C MET A 1 15.92 17.35 -5.30
N THR A 2 16.29 18.41 -6.03
CA THR A 2 15.58 18.93 -7.21
C THR A 2 15.46 17.91 -8.36
N MET A 3 16.52 17.13 -8.63
CA MET A 3 16.54 16.15 -9.71
C MET A 3 15.54 15.00 -9.51
N LEU A 4 15.37 14.52 -8.28
CA LEU A 4 14.38 13.47 -7.94
C LEU A 4 12.95 14.01 -8.07
N ARG A 5 12.72 15.28 -7.74
CA ARG A 5 11.45 15.99 -8.01
C ARG A 5 11.18 16.05 -9.51
N THR A 6 12.15 16.40 -10.33
CA THR A 6 11.94 16.50 -11.78
C THR A 6 11.67 15.14 -12.43
N LEU A 7 12.48 14.12 -12.09
CA LEU A 7 12.38 12.79 -12.72
C LEU A 7 11.11 12.04 -12.31
N SER A 8 10.71 12.12 -11.03
CA SER A 8 9.50 11.43 -10.55
C SER A 8 8.21 11.96 -11.17
N ARG A 9 8.22 13.15 -11.79
CA ARG A 9 7.04 13.79 -12.39
C ARG A 9 6.75 13.35 -13.82
N LEU A 10 7.63 12.57 -14.44
CA LEU A 10 7.41 12.06 -15.79
C LEU A 10 6.26 11.02 -15.82
N PRO A 11 5.47 10.96 -16.91
CA PRO A 11 5.60 11.74 -18.16
C PRO A 11 4.90 13.11 -18.14
N SER A 12 4.17 13.44 -17.07
CA SER A 12 3.32 14.63 -17.01
C SER A 12 3.82 15.60 -15.94
N PRO A 13 4.74 16.53 -16.25
CA PRO A 13 5.38 17.37 -15.24
C PRO A 13 4.56 18.59 -14.81
N LYS A 14 3.55 18.96 -15.59
CA LYS A 14 2.73 20.16 -15.36
C LYS A 14 1.61 19.91 -14.33
N PHE A 15 1.05 21.01 -13.83
CA PHE A 15 -0.16 21.01 -13.01
C PHE A 15 -1.35 20.50 -13.84
N ASP A 16 -2.25 19.75 -13.19
CA ASP A 16 -3.44 19.23 -13.84
C ASP A 16 -4.58 20.25 -13.79
N GLN A 17 -4.95 20.79 -14.94
CA GLN A 17 -6.00 21.80 -15.05
C GLN A 17 -7.38 21.30 -14.60
N GLN A 18 -7.60 19.97 -14.56
CA GLN A 18 -8.82 19.39 -14.00
C GLN A 18 -9.00 19.66 -12.50
N LEU A 19 -7.93 20.02 -11.79
CA LEU A 19 -7.95 20.35 -10.37
C LEU A 19 -8.12 21.85 -10.09
N ALA A 20 -8.21 22.68 -11.13
CA ALA A 20 -8.52 24.10 -10.94
C ALA A 20 -9.87 24.27 -10.21
N THR A 21 -9.94 25.29 -9.38
CA THR A 21 -11.14 25.68 -8.62
C THR A 21 -11.86 26.83 -9.29
N GLY A 22 -11.21 27.55 -10.21
CA GLY A 22 -11.72 28.78 -10.81
C GLY A 22 -11.53 30.01 -9.91
N ASP A 23 -10.90 29.85 -8.74
CA ASP A 23 -10.47 30.92 -7.86
C ASP A 23 -8.96 31.13 -7.97
N THR A 24 -8.55 32.34 -8.36
CA THR A 24 -7.14 32.68 -8.60
C THR A 24 -6.24 32.41 -7.38
N HIS A 25 -6.70 32.71 -6.16
CA HIS A 25 -5.87 32.56 -4.96
C HIS A 25 -5.72 31.09 -4.57
N LEU A 26 -6.80 30.32 -4.65
CA LEU A 26 -6.75 28.88 -4.41
C LEU A 26 -5.90 28.16 -5.46
N ASP A 27 -6.04 28.54 -6.73
CA ASP A 27 -5.32 27.93 -7.84
C ASP A 27 -3.82 28.26 -7.81
N GLN A 28 -3.44 29.48 -7.43
CA GLN A 28 -2.03 29.83 -7.16
C GLN A 28 -1.45 28.98 -6.04
N TYR A 29 -2.18 28.77 -4.94
CA TYR A 29 -1.73 27.91 -3.86
C TYR A 29 -1.57 26.45 -4.31
N LEU A 30 -2.53 25.91 -5.07
CA LEU A 30 -2.47 24.55 -5.58
C LEU A 30 -1.31 24.35 -6.57
N GLN A 31 -0.99 25.35 -7.39
CA GLN A 31 0.19 25.31 -8.27
C GLN A 31 1.50 25.38 -7.48
N ALA A 32 1.58 26.22 -6.45
CA ALA A 32 2.73 26.30 -5.56
C ALA A 32 2.95 24.97 -4.80
N LEU A 33 1.87 24.37 -4.30
CA LEU A 33 1.91 23.05 -3.69
C LEU A 33 2.34 21.99 -4.71
N ASP A 34 1.75 22.00 -5.91
CA ASP A 34 2.11 21.03 -6.93
C ASP A 34 3.59 21.06 -7.27
N ALA A 35 4.18 22.25 -7.38
CA ALA A 35 5.61 22.39 -7.61
C ALA A 35 6.41 21.60 -6.57
N GLU A 36 6.00 21.64 -5.29
CA GLU A 36 6.64 20.99 -4.15
C GLU A 36 6.48 19.46 -4.09
N LEU A 37 5.45 18.89 -4.74
CA LEU A 37 5.18 17.45 -4.67
C LEU A 37 6.10 16.61 -5.56
N VAL A 38 6.35 15.37 -5.12
CA VAL A 38 7.04 14.32 -5.89
C VAL A 38 6.06 13.27 -6.40
N GLY A 39 6.42 12.60 -7.50
CA GLY A 39 5.65 11.52 -8.10
C GLY A 39 4.94 11.91 -9.39
N ALA A 40 4.43 10.88 -10.08
CA ALA A 40 3.69 11.00 -11.31
C ALA A 40 2.39 11.78 -11.09
N LYS A 41 1.76 12.21 -12.20
CA LYS A 41 0.51 12.99 -12.16
C LYS A 41 -0.53 12.41 -11.20
N MET A 42 -0.76 11.10 -11.24
CA MET A 42 -1.73 10.43 -10.36
C MET A 42 -1.40 10.60 -8.87
N VAL A 43 -0.13 10.48 -8.49
CA VAL A 43 0.33 10.61 -7.08
C VAL A 43 0.17 12.05 -6.59
N ARG A 44 0.61 13.02 -7.40
CA ARG A 44 0.49 14.44 -7.05
C ARG A 44 -0.98 14.85 -6.97
N ASN A 45 -1.78 14.43 -7.94
CA ASN A 45 -3.21 14.71 -7.99
C ASN A 45 -3.96 14.16 -6.78
N HIS A 46 -3.52 13.04 -6.20
CA HIS A 46 -4.11 12.52 -4.97
C HIS A 46 -3.98 13.52 -3.81
N THR A 47 -2.78 14.04 -3.57
CA THR A 47 -2.56 15.07 -2.54
C THR A 47 -3.25 16.39 -2.88
N LEU A 48 -3.16 16.82 -4.15
CA LEU A 48 -3.78 18.07 -4.59
C LEU A 48 -5.31 18.05 -4.50
N ALA A 49 -5.95 16.92 -4.83
CA ALA A 49 -7.40 16.79 -4.73
C ALA A 49 -7.90 16.90 -3.29
N ALA A 50 -7.20 16.28 -2.33
CA ALA A 50 -7.53 16.39 -0.91
C ALA A 50 -7.38 17.83 -0.40
N VAL A 51 -6.29 18.51 -0.78
CA VAL A 51 -6.07 19.92 -0.41
C VAL A 51 -7.09 20.85 -1.06
N ARG A 52 -7.43 20.60 -2.33
CA ARG A 52 -8.48 21.33 -3.05
C ARG A 52 -9.83 21.22 -2.34
N GLU A 53 -10.23 20.02 -1.94
CA GLU A 53 -11.49 19.80 -1.20
C GLU A 53 -11.50 20.60 0.11
N GLN A 54 -10.40 20.56 0.87
CA GLN A 54 -10.27 21.32 2.10
C GLN A 54 -10.36 22.83 1.87
N LEU A 55 -9.67 23.37 0.86
CA LEU A 55 -9.68 24.81 0.53
C LEU A 55 -11.08 25.28 0.11
N VAL A 56 -11.77 24.50 -0.74
CA VAL A 56 -13.13 24.83 -1.20
C VAL A 56 -14.12 24.80 -0.02
N ALA A 57 -14.03 23.78 0.84
CA ALA A 57 -14.88 23.68 2.03
C ALA A 57 -14.64 24.83 3.02
N GLN A 58 -13.38 25.17 3.29
CA GLN A 58 -13.03 26.29 4.17
C GLN A 58 -13.49 27.63 3.61
N LYS A 59 -13.27 27.89 2.31
CA LYS A 59 -13.77 29.08 1.65
C LYS A 59 -15.30 29.18 1.78
N ALA A 60 -16.02 28.09 1.51
CA ALA A 60 -17.47 28.06 1.61
C ALA A 60 -17.95 28.37 3.05
N SER A 61 -17.30 27.80 4.06
CA SER A 61 -17.58 28.11 5.47
C SER A 61 -17.37 29.60 5.77
N LEU A 62 -16.25 30.17 5.34
CA LEU A 62 -15.92 31.58 5.59
C LEU A 62 -16.90 32.54 4.89
N ILE A 63 -17.41 32.17 3.72
CA ILE A 63 -18.47 32.93 3.03
C ILE A 63 -19.78 32.84 3.81
N ALA A 64 -20.13 31.65 4.33
CA ALA A 64 -21.31 31.49 5.18
C ALA A 64 -21.21 32.32 6.47
N ASP A 65 -20.00 32.51 6.99
CA ASP A 65 -19.70 33.38 8.13
C ASP A 65 -19.69 34.89 7.77
N GLY A 66 -20.09 35.25 6.55
CA GLY A 66 -20.27 36.63 6.10
C GLY A 66 -19.04 37.29 5.50
N LYS A 67 -17.94 36.55 5.25
CA LYS A 67 -16.78 37.12 4.53
C LYS A 67 -17.04 37.24 3.04
N GLU A 68 -16.53 38.29 2.43
CA GLU A 68 -16.48 38.40 0.97
C GLU A 68 -15.62 37.29 0.34
N ALA A 69 -15.98 36.89 -0.88
CA ALA A 69 -15.40 35.73 -1.56
C ALA A 69 -13.86 35.78 -1.69
N THR A 70 -13.29 36.95 -1.99
CA THR A 70 -11.83 37.12 -2.14
C THR A 70 -11.12 36.99 -0.79
N THR A 71 -11.65 37.65 0.25
CA THR A 71 -11.13 37.60 1.61
C THR A 71 -11.25 36.20 2.21
N ALA A 72 -12.35 35.48 1.91
CA ALA A 72 -12.53 34.10 2.30
C ALA A 72 -11.49 33.17 1.65
N SER A 73 -11.13 33.42 0.40
CA SER A 73 -10.14 32.60 -0.34
C SER A 73 -8.72 32.80 0.20
N LEU A 74 -8.32 34.05 0.47
CA LEU A 74 -7.04 34.36 1.11
C LEU A 74 -6.95 33.78 2.52
N ALA A 75 -8.01 33.92 3.32
CA ALA A 75 -8.06 33.37 4.67
C ALA A 75 -8.04 31.83 4.69
N ALA A 76 -8.68 31.16 3.72
CA ALA A 76 -8.61 29.71 3.58
C ALA A 76 -7.17 29.24 3.29
N VAL A 77 -6.46 29.95 2.40
CA VAL A 77 -5.04 29.67 2.11
C VAL A 77 -4.16 29.88 3.34
N GLU A 78 -4.36 30.99 4.05
CA GLU A 78 -3.60 31.33 5.26
C GLU A 78 -3.78 30.29 6.37
N GLN A 79 -5.03 29.86 6.61
CA GLN A 79 -5.35 28.81 7.59
C GLN A 79 -4.72 27.46 7.23
N LEU A 80 -4.56 27.15 5.93
CA LEU A 80 -3.98 25.89 5.49
C LEU A 80 -2.46 25.82 5.70
N GLY A 81 -1.82 26.99 5.83
CA GLY A 81 -0.39 27.16 6.02
C GLY A 81 0.44 27.06 4.73
N PRO A 82 1.77 27.23 4.80
CA PRO A 82 2.63 27.28 3.62
C PRO A 82 2.66 25.98 2.81
N ALA A 83 2.55 26.09 1.48
CA ALA A 83 2.62 24.96 0.56
C ALA A 83 3.90 24.11 0.70
N ALA A 84 5.04 24.75 0.99
CA ALA A 84 6.33 24.10 1.19
C ALA A 84 6.33 23.09 2.35
N VAL A 85 5.61 23.39 3.44
CA VAL A 85 5.52 22.51 4.61
C VAL A 85 4.75 21.24 4.25
N ARG A 86 3.61 21.38 3.55
CA ARG A 86 2.83 20.23 3.08
C ARG A 86 3.58 19.40 2.06
N GLY A 87 4.28 20.05 1.13
CA GLY A 87 5.16 19.36 0.19
C GLY A 87 6.29 18.59 0.89
N GLN A 88 6.89 19.15 1.95
CA GLN A 88 7.89 18.47 2.75
C GLN A 88 7.33 17.25 3.48
N ALA A 89 6.14 17.37 4.08
CA ALA A 89 5.46 16.26 4.75
C ALA A 89 5.22 15.09 3.77
N GLN A 90 4.69 15.38 2.58
CA GLN A 90 4.47 14.37 1.54
C GLN A 90 5.79 13.70 1.12
N ARG A 91 6.88 14.47 0.95
CA ARG A 91 8.19 13.90 0.60
C ARG A 91 8.75 12.99 1.69
N GLN A 92 8.56 13.34 2.96
CA GLN A 92 9.00 12.50 4.08
C GLN A 92 8.22 11.18 4.13
N GLU A 93 6.90 11.24 3.98
CA GLU A 93 6.04 10.05 3.89
C GLU A 93 6.46 9.15 2.71
N ARG A 94 6.63 9.73 1.52
CA ARG A 94 7.06 8.98 0.33
C ARG A 94 8.44 8.38 0.48
N ARG A 95 9.37 9.07 1.13
CA ARG A 95 10.71 8.52 1.40
C ARG A 95 10.65 7.33 2.35
N ALA A 96 9.85 7.41 3.41
CA ALA A 96 9.66 6.29 4.33
C ALA A 96 9.03 5.09 3.61
N PHE A 97 8.00 5.34 2.79
CA PHE A 97 7.36 4.32 1.96
C PHE A 97 8.34 3.68 0.96
N TYR A 98 9.15 4.49 0.28
CA TYR A 98 10.20 4.02 -0.64
C TYR A 98 11.17 3.06 0.03
N VAL A 99 11.72 3.43 1.19
CA VAL A 99 12.67 2.58 1.92
C VAL A 99 12.02 1.27 2.32
N ASN A 100 10.78 1.32 2.81
CA ASN A 100 10.04 0.11 3.17
C ASN A 100 9.83 -0.80 1.94
N MET A 101 9.40 -0.23 0.81
CA MET A 101 9.20 -0.99 -0.44
C MET A 101 10.51 -1.55 -1.01
N MET A 102 11.62 -0.80 -0.92
CA MET A 102 12.93 -1.26 -1.39
C MET A 102 13.38 -2.49 -0.60
N LEU A 103 13.21 -2.47 0.72
CA LEU A 103 13.56 -3.60 1.59
C LEU A 103 12.61 -4.78 1.38
N SER A 104 11.30 -4.53 1.33
CA SER A 104 10.28 -5.59 1.24
C SER A 104 10.22 -6.28 -0.13
N THR A 105 10.62 -5.60 -1.21
CA THR A 105 10.63 -6.19 -2.56
C THR A 105 12.03 -6.60 -2.99
N GLY A 106 13.05 -5.81 -2.69
CA GLY A 106 14.42 -6.05 -3.12
C GLY A 106 15.05 -7.24 -2.41
N LEU A 107 14.92 -7.34 -1.09
CA LEU A 107 15.61 -8.38 -0.32
C LEU A 107 15.08 -9.79 -0.63
N PRO A 108 13.75 -10.03 -0.67
CA PRO A 108 13.24 -11.34 -1.09
C PRO A 108 13.62 -11.70 -2.52
N TYR A 109 13.59 -10.74 -3.46
CA TYR A 109 13.98 -10.97 -4.84
C TYR A 109 15.47 -11.33 -4.95
N ALA A 110 16.34 -10.62 -4.24
CA ALA A 110 17.77 -10.91 -4.23
C ALA A 110 18.07 -12.29 -3.63
N VAL A 111 17.46 -12.63 -2.50
CA VAL A 111 17.58 -13.97 -1.90
C VAL A 111 17.14 -15.03 -2.89
N PHE A 112 15.97 -14.84 -3.50
CA PHE A 112 15.40 -15.76 -4.48
C PHE A 112 16.32 -15.97 -5.68
N MET A 113 16.77 -14.89 -6.33
CA MET A 113 17.62 -14.97 -7.51
C MET A 113 19.02 -15.53 -7.19
N THR A 114 19.57 -15.21 -6.02
CA THR A 114 20.88 -15.76 -5.60
C THR A 114 20.77 -17.25 -5.29
N LEU A 115 19.71 -17.69 -4.59
CA LEU A 115 19.45 -19.12 -4.36
C LEU A 115 19.20 -19.86 -5.67
N PHE A 116 18.45 -19.27 -6.59
CA PHE A 116 18.17 -19.86 -7.89
C PHE A 116 19.46 -20.09 -8.68
N ASN A 117 20.34 -19.09 -8.75
CA ASN A 117 21.64 -19.23 -9.42
C ASN A 117 22.56 -20.24 -8.72
N LEU A 118 22.58 -20.27 -7.38
CA LEU A 118 23.34 -21.28 -6.60
C LEU A 118 22.84 -22.71 -6.85
N SER A 119 21.56 -22.87 -7.16
CA SER A 119 20.94 -24.18 -7.37
C SER A 119 21.00 -24.70 -8.80
N SER A 120 21.50 -23.90 -9.76
CA SER A 120 21.64 -24.33 -11.15
C SER A 120 22.91 -25.15 -11.33
N GLU A 121 22.81 -26.33 -11.93
CA GLU A 121 23.96 -27.20 -12.23
C GLU A 121 24.91 -26.59 -13.27
N THR A 122 24.47 -25.53 -13.95
CA THR A 122 25.27 -24.71 -14.89
C THR A 122 26.03 -23.57 -14.21
N ALA A 123 25.97 -23.45 -12.87
CA ALA A 123 26.71 -22.43 -12.14
C ALA A 123 28.22 -22.69 -12.22
N GLN A 124 28.83 -22.22 -13.32
CA GLN A 124 30.28 -22.04 -13.45
C GLN A 124 30.82 -21.42 -12.17
N GLU A 125 31.92 -21.97 -11.65
CA GLU A 125 32.63 -21.62 -10.40
C GLU A 125 32.60 -20.11 -10.11
N SER A 126 31.48 -19.64 -9.56
CA SER A 126 31.31 -18.26 -9.20
C SER A 126 31.90 -18.14 -7.81
N SER A 127 32.92 -17.29 -7.67
CA SER A 127 33.49 -17.02 -6.36
C SER A 127 32.41 -16.49 -5.40
N TRP A 128 32.59 -16.68 -4.09
CA TRP A 128 31.70 -16.08 -3.08
C TRP A 128 31.52 -14.57 -3.28
N SER A 129 32.56 -13.87 -3.76
CA SER A 129 32.46 -12.46 -4.14
C SER A 129 31.50 -12.22 -5.30
N GLY A 130 31.46 -13.10 -6.32
CA GLY A 130 30.51 -13.04 -7.42
C GLY A 130 29.05 -13.17 -6.95
N TYR A 131 28.76 -14.12 -6.07
CA TYR A 131 27.42 -14.28 -5.49
C TYR A 131 26.98 -13.08 -4.66
N ILE A 132 27.89 -12.47 -3.88
CA ILE A 132 27.61 -11.25 -3.12
C ILE A 132 27.34 -10.08 -4.08
N SER A 133 28.16 -9.88 -5.10
CA SER A 133 27.95 -8.84 -6.10
C SER A 133 26.61 -8.99 -6.82
N MET A 134 26.25 -10.22 -7.20
CA MET A 134 24.99 -10.53 -7.86
C MET A 134 23.79 -10.31 -6.93
N PHE A 135 23.88 -10.75 -5.66
CA PHE A 135 22.86 -10.46 -4.64
C PHE A 135 22.66 -8.96 -4.48
N MET A 136 23.75 -8.20 -4.32
CA MET A 136 23.69 -6.74 -4.18
C MET A 136 23.12 -6.08 -5.42
N PHE A 137 23.45 -6.57 -6.62
CA PHE A 137 22.86 -6.08 -7.85
C PHE A 137 21.35 -6.34 -7.89
N TYR A 138 20.89 -7.57 -7.62
CA TYR A 138 19.46 -7.87 -7.60
C TYR A 138 18.71 -7.06 -6.52
N PHE A 139 19.29 -6.95 -5.33
CA PHE A 139 18.71 -6.17 -4.23
C PHE A 139 18.58 -4.70 -4.61
N LEU A 140 19.67 -4.09 -5.05
CA LEU A 140 19.71 -2.66 -5.36
C LEU A 140 18.92 -2.37 -6.63
N PHE A 141 19.15 -3.08 -7.73
CA PHE A 141 18.49 -2.78 -8.99
C PHE A 141 16.98 -3.02 -8.91
N PHE A 142 16.56 -4.25 -8.57
CA PHE A 142 15.14 -4.58 -8.51
C PHE A 142 14.43 -3.81 -7.39
N GLY A 143 15.05 -3.75 -6.20
CA GLY A 143 14.52 -3.02 -5.06
C GLY A 143 14.32 -1.53 -5.35
N ASN A 144 15.32 -0.85 -5.94
CA ASN A 144 15.16 0.58 -6.27
C ASN A 144 14.14 0.79 -7.41
N VAL A 145 14.11 -0.07 -8.44
CA VAL A 145 13.15 0.05 -9.56
C VAL A 145 11.72 -0.15 -9.07
N MET A 146 11.44 -1.22 -8.34
CA MET A 146 10.10 -1.50 -7.81
C MET A 146 9.67 -0.48 -6.75
N ALA A 147 10.56 -0.09 -5.85
CA ALA A 147 10.26 0.95 -4.87
C ALA A 147 9.95 2.29 -5.55
N ALA A 148 10.70 2.67 -6.58
CA ALA A 148 10.44 3.90 -7.33
C ALA A 148 9.09 3.84 -8.05
N TYR A 149 8.79 2.71 -8.70
CA TYR A 149 7.52 2.51 -9.41
C TYR A 149 6.31 2.56 -8.46
N LEU A 150 6.36 1.84 -7.34
CA LEU A 150 5.26 1.80 -6.37
C LEU A 150 5.10 3.12 -5.61
N THR A 151 6.20 3.79 -5.27
CA THR A 151 6.16 5.04 -4.48
C THR A 151 5.76 6.25 -5.31
N PHE A 152 6.32 6.36 -6.51
CA PHE A 152 6.22 7.57 -7.33
C PHE A 152 5.37 7.36 -8.59
N GLY A 153 5.18 6.13 -9.06
CA GLY A 153 4.36 5.82 -10.23
C GLY A 153 2.89 5.53 -9.88
N GLN A 154 2.63 4.96 -8.70
CA GLN A 154 1.28 4.57 -8.28
C GLN A 154 0.76 5.46 -7.14
N ALA A 155 -0.48 5.94 -7.29
CA ALA A 155 -1.14 6.69 -6.23
C ALA A 155 -1.63 5.70 -5.16
N PRO A 156 -1.48 6.01 -3.86
CA PRO A 156 -2.17 5.25 -2.83
C PRO A 156 -3.68 5.32 -3.10
N ALA A 157 -4.39 4.25 -2.78
CA ALA A 157 -5.84 4.24 -2.96
C ALA A 157 -6.46 5.33 -2.09
N LYS A 158 -7.47 6.02 -2.64
CA LYS A 158 -8.13 7.14 -1.96
C LYS A 158 -8.59 6.71 -0.56
N THR A 159 -8.12 7.43 0.46
CA THR A 159 -8.88 7.62 1.70
C THR A 159 -10.08 8.49 1.33
N THR A 160 -11.23 7.86 1.08
CA THR A 160 -12.51 8.54 0.88
C THR A 160 -12.96 9.08 2.22
N GLN A 161 -12.54 10.31 2.54
CA GLN A 161 -12.95 11.10 3.72
C GLN A 161 -12.66 10.46 5.09
N ARG A 162 -12.02 11.23 5.97
CA ARG A 162 -11.82 10.85 7.38
C ARG A 162 -13.17 11.00 8.10
N VAL A 163 -14.06 10.00 8.00
CA VAL A 163 -15.29 10.02 8.79
C VAL A 163 -14.95 9.57 10.21
N GLU A 164 -15.11 10.46 11.18
CA GLU A 164 -14.79 10.21 12.59
C GLU A 164 -15.78 9.26 13.27
N SER A 165 -16.97 9.06 12.69
CA SER A 165 -17.97 8.10 13.17
C SER A 165 -18.92 7.69 12.05
N LEU A 166 -19.31 6.41 12.02
CA LEU A 166 -20.35 5.92 11.11
C LEU A 166 -21.72 6.32 11.65
N LYS A 167 -22.61 6.84 10.78
CA LYS A 167 -24.00 7.06 11.17
C LYS A 167 -24.69 5.71 11.42
N PRO A 168 -25.70 5.64 12.30
CA PRO A 168 -26.50 4.43 12.49
C PRO A 168 -27.07 3.94 11.14
N GLY A 169 -26.70 2.71 10.74
CA GLY A 169 -27.12 2.10 9.47
C GLY A 169 -26.14 2.27 8.29
N GLU A 170 -25.08 3.09 8.42
CA GLU A 170 -24.02 3.15 7.41
C GLU A 170 -23.10 1.93 7.50
N THR A 171 -22.70 1.42 6.33
CA THR A 171 -21.71 0.34 6.21
C THR A 171 -20.42 0.93 5.66
N LEU A 172 -19.31 0.77 6.39
CA LEU A 172 -17.99 1.08 5.81
C LEU A 172 -17.52 -0.14 5.01
N GLU A 173 -17.41 0.02 3.70
CA GLU A 173 -16.80 -0.99 2.82
C GLU A 173 -15.31 -0.67 2.61
N VAL A 174 -14.47 -1.68 2.84
CA VAL A 174 -13.02 -1.65 2.58
C VAL A 174 -12.71 -2.72 1.54
N PHE A 175 -12.14 -2.31 0.42
CA PHE A 175 -11.87 -3.17 -0.73
C PHE A 175 -10.67 -2.67 -1.53
N SER A 176 -10.03 -3.56 -2.28
CA SER A 176 -8.92 -3.20 -3.17
C SER A 176 -9.42 -2.62 -4.50
N PRO A 177 -8.80 -1.56 -5.05
CA PRO A 177 -9.15 -0.98 -6.33
C PRO A 177 -8.96 -1.98 -7.48
N PRO A 178 -9.62 -1.75 -8.64
CA PRO A 178 -9.42 -2.56 -9.84
C PRO A 178 -7.95 -2.68 -10.26
N ALA A 179 -7.15 -1.63 -10.07
CA ALA A 179 -5.72 -1.64 -10.39
C ALA A 179 -4.94 -2.67 -9.54
N SER A 180 -5.16 -2.71 -8.22
CA SER A 180 -4.53 -3.71 -7.33
C SER A 180 -5.01 -5.13 -7.66
N LYS A 181 -6.28 -5.29 -8.08
CA LYS A 181 -6.79 -6.59 -8.55
C LYS A 181 -6.11 -7.04 -9.84
N ALA A 182 -5.89 -6.12 -10.78
CA ALA A 182 -5.16 -6.41 -12.02
C ALA A 182 -3.69 -6.76 -11.73
N ALA A 183 -3.01 -6.01 -10.85
CA ALA A 183 -1.65 -6.29 -10.43
C ALA A 183 -1.52 -7.68 -9.75
N ALA A 184 -2.48 -8.03 -8.89
CA ALA A 184 -2.54 -9.34 -8.28
C ALA A 184 -2.83 -10.47 -9.29
N ALA A 185 -3.66 -10.23 -10.30
CA ALA A 185 -3.88 -11.20 -11.38
C ALA A 185 -2.61 -11.46 -12.18
N ILE A 186 -1.84 -10.42 -12.51
CA ILE A 186 -0.53 -10.55 -13.16
C ILE A 186 0.44 -11.32 -12.26
N LEU A 187 0.49 -11.01 -10.96
CA LEU A 187 1.32 -11.73 -10.01
C LEU A 187 0.94 -13.21 -9.93
N MET A 188 -0.37 -13.53 -9.89
CA MET A 188 -0.84 -14.92 -9.90
C MET A 188 -0.40 -15.65 -11.17
N LEU A 189 -0.51 -15.03 -12.35
CA LEU A 189 -0.07 -15.63 -13.61
C LEU A 189 1.45 -15.88 -13.62
N LEU A 190 2.23 -14.91 -13.14
CA LEU A 190 3.68 -15.05 -13.05
C LEU A 190 4.09 -16.14 -12.04
N MET A 191 3.45 -16.19 -10.88
CA MET A 191 3.69 -17.22 -9.88
C MET A 191 3.21 -18.60 -10.35
N LEU A 192 2.12 -18.68 -11.11
CA LEU A 192 1.68 -19.91 -11.77
C LEU A 192 2.75 -20.40 -12.75
N PHE A 193 3.26 -19.51 -13.60
CA PHE A 193 4.34 -19.85 -14.53
C PHE A 193 5.60 -20.36 -13.81
N VAL A 194 6.06 -19.64 -12.78
CA VAL A 194 7.22 -20.02 -11.96
C VAL A 194 6.98 -21.36 -11.26
N GLY A 195 5.82 -21.54 -10.63
CA GLY A 195 5.44 -22.77 -9.93
C GLY A 195 5.33 -23.97 -10.88
N SER A 196 4.73 -23.79 -12.06
CA SER A 196 4.64 -24.82 -13.09
C SER A 196 6.01 -25.20 -13.64
N ALA A 197 6.88 -24.21 -13.90
CA ALA A 197 8.24 -24.47 -14.35
C ALA A 197 9.06 -25.25 -13.31
N ALA A 198 8.97 -24.86 -12.03
CA ALA A 198 9.63 -25.56 -10.94
C ALA A 198 9.07 -26.98 -10.74
N LEU A 199 7.75 -27.16 -10.83
CA LEU A 199 7.11 -28.48 -10.80
C LEU A 199 7.60 -29.39 -11.93
N LEU A 200 7.71 -28.86 -13.16
CA LEU A 200 8.26 -29.62 -14.29
C LEU A 200 9.73 -29.96 -14.08
N GLY A 201 10.50 -29.04 -13.48
CA GLY A 201 11.89 -29.28 -13.09
C GLY A 201 12.07 -30.42 -12.08
N ILE A 202 11.10 -30.68 -11.20
CA ILE A 202 11.13 -31.85 -10.29
C ILE A 202 11.13 -33.18 -11.08
N PHE A 203 10.56 -33.18 -12.29
CA PHE A 203 10.48 -34.34 -13.17
C PHE A 203 11.51 -34.30 -14.31
N ASP A 204 12.56 -33.48 -14.18
CA ASP A 204 13.59 -33.25 -15.21
C ASP A 204 13.06 -32.74 -16.56
N ILE A 205 11.96 -31.97 -16.54
CA ILE A 205 11.33 -31.41 -17.74
C ILE A 205 11.52 -29.89 -17.80
N GLY A 206 12.01 -29.40 -18.94
CA GLY A 206 12.07 -27.97 -19.25
C GLY A 206 13.26 -27.24 -18.63
N PHE A 207 13.18 -25.91 -18.56
CA PHE A 207 14.34 -25.06 -18.23
C PHE A 207 14.80 -25.16 -16.77
N MET A 208 14.00 -25.74 -15.87
CA MET A 208 14.38 -26.00 -14.47
C MET A 208 14.80 -27.45 -14.19
N ALA A 209 14.96 -28.29 -15.22
CA ALA A 209 15.42 -29.67 -15.07
C ALA A 209 16.80 -29.76 -14.39
N ASN A 210 17.72 -28.86 -14.76
CA ASN A 210 19.08 -28.81 -14.21
C ASN A 210 19.17 -28.03 -12.88
N THR A 211 18.07 -27.95 -12.12
CA THR A 211 18.02 -27.25 -10.84
C THR A 211 17.82 -28.29 -9.75
N HIS A 212 18.54 -28.17 -8.63
CA HIS A 212 18.41 -29.14 -7.54
C HIS A 212 16.95 -29.31 -7.07
N LEU A 213 16.55 -30.55 -6.78
CA LEU A 213 15.21 -30.90 -6.30
C LEU A 213 14.72 -30.00 -5.14
N ALA A 214 15.59 -29.73 -4.16
CA ALA A 214 15.28 -28.88 -3.02
C ALA A 214 14.95 -27.43 -3.43
N ALA A 215 15.65 -26.90 -4.45
CA ALA A 215 15.38 -25.58 -4.98
C ALA A 215 14.05 -25.57 -5.73
N ASN A 216 13.78 -26.56 -6.58
CA ASN A 216 12.49 -26.68 -7.27
C ASN A 216 11.32 -26.77 -6.26
N LEU A 217 11.43 -27.57 -5.20
CA LEU A 217 10.41 -27.62 -4.13
C LEU A 217 10.21 -26.28 -3.42
N PHE A 218 11.30 -25.56 -3.12
CA PHE A 218 11.24 -24.25 -2.51
C PHE A 218 10.57 -23.20 -3.42
N MET A 219 10.85 -23.25 -4.73
CA MET A 219 10.24 -22.39 -5.75
C MET A 219 8.74 -22.65 -5.87
N VAL A 220 8.31 -23.92 -5.84
CA VAL A 220 6.89 -24.30 -5.79
C VAL A 220 6.22 -23.75 -4.53
N TYR A 221 6.88 -23.85 -3.37
CA TYR A 221 6.38 -23.26 -2.13
C TYR A 221 6.20 -21.73 -2.24
N ILE A 222 7.20 -21.03 -2.76
CA ILE A 222 7.17 -19.57 -2.99
C ILE A 222 6.03 -19.19 -3.92
N ALA A 223 5.90 -19.88 -5.05
CA ALA A 223 4.83 -19.66 -6.02
C ALA A 223 3.45 -19.86 -5.38
N GLY A 224 3.25 -20.96 -4.66
CA GLY A 224 2.01 -21.23 -3.94
C GLY A 224 1.69 -20.17 -2.88
N ALA A 225 2.68 -19.76 -2.09
CA ALA A 225 2.53 -18.69 -1.11
C ALA A 225 2.18 -17.34 -1.77
N GLY A 226 2.81 -17.01 -2.90
CA GLY A 226 2.54 -15.80 -3.67
C GLY A 226 1.13 -15.78 -4.28
N ILE A 227 0.66 -16.90 -4.83
CA ILE A 227 -0.71 -17.04 -5.33
C ILE A 227 -1.71 -16.84 -4.19
N LEU A 228 -1.52 -17.53 -3.06
CA LEU A 228 -2.38 -17.37 -1.88
C LEU A 228 -2.37 -15.92 -1.38
N GLY A 229 -1.20 -15.27 -1.35
CA GLY A 229 -1.06 -13.85 -0.98
C GLY A 229 -1.81 -12.91 -1.94
N ALA A 230 -1.75 -13.16 -3.24
CA ALA A 230 -2.44 -12.37 -4.25
C ALA A 230 -3.97 -12.44 -4.11
N THR A 231 -4.53 -13.55 -3.62
CA THR A 231 -5.99 -13.65 -3.41
C THR A 231 -6.55 -12.65 -2.40
N ILE A 232 -5.70 -12.10 -1.51
CA ILE A 232 -6.09 -11.14 -0.47
C ILE A 232 -6.74 -9.88 -1.05
N VAL A 233 -6.36 -9.45 -2.26
CA VAL A 233 -6.94 -8.27 -2.90
C VAL A 233 -8.44 -8.39 -3.16
N ASN A 234 -8.97 -9.61 -3.21
CA ASN A 234 -10.38 -9.89 -3.41
C ASN A 234 -11.17 -9.89 -2.10
N ASN A 235 -10.49 -9.72 -0.96
CA ASN A 235 -11.16 -9.58 0.32
C ASN A 235 -11.92 -8.26 0.36
N ARG A 236 -13.15 -8.32 0.85
CA ARG A 236 -13.97 -7.17 1.24
C ARG A 236 -14.19 -7.21 2.74
N LEU A 237 -14.04 -6.06 3.39
CA LEU A 237 -14.37 -5.91 4.80
C LEU A 237 -15.54 -4.93 4.90
N LEU A 238 -16.59 -5.33 5.60
CA LEU A 238 -17.76 -4.52 5.85
C LEU A 238 -17.86 -4.28 7.36
N LEU A 239 -17.75 -3.04 7.78
CA LEU A 239 -18.00 -2.65 9.17
C LEU A 239 -19.44 -2.14 9.28
N GLN A 240 -20.25 -2.82 10.09
CA GLN A 240 -21.67 -2.51 10.35
C GLN A 240 -21.89 -2.46 11.86
N GLY A 241 -21.92 -1.26 12.42
CA GLY A 241 -22.04 -1.06 13.88
C GLY A 241 -20.94 -1.80 14.64
N ASP A 242 -21.33 -2.80 15.44
CA ASP A 242 -20.42 -3.63 16.25
C ASP A 242 -20.03 -4.96 15.58
N THR A 243 -20.21 -5.07 14.26
CA THR A 243 -19.84 -6.28 13.51
C THR A 243 -18.90 -5.96 12.36
N LEU A 244 -17.84 -6.76 12.25
CA LEU A 244 -16.92 -6.76 11.12
C LEU A 244 -17.16 -8.03 10.29
N ILE A 245 -17.61 -7.86 9.05
CA ILE A 245 -17.81 -8.96 8.12
C ILE A 245 -16.61 -9.01 7.19
N LYS A 246 -15.86 -10.12 7.23
CA LYS A 246 -14.78 -10.42 6.31
C LYS A 246 -15.28 -11.37 5.23
N GLN A 247 -15.39 -10.86 4.01
CA GLN A 247 -15.72 -11.64 2.82
C GLN A 247 -14.43 -11.88 2.04
N SER A 248 -14.07 -13.15 1.88
CA SER A 248 -12.99 -13.60 1.00
C SER A 248 -13.62 -14.38 -0.16
N LEU A 249 -12.84 -14.69 -1.20
CA LEU A 249 -13.31 -15.47 -2.37
C LEU A 249 -14.08 -16.74 -2.00
N PHE A 250 -13.66 -17.43 -0.93
CA PHE A 250 -14.20 -18.73 -0.53
C PHE A 250 -14.79 -18.76 0.88
N SER A 251 -14.87 -17.62 1.56
CA SER A 251 -15.33 -17.60 2.96
C SER A 251 -15.99 -16.29 3.34
N ARG A 252 -17.01 -16.37 4.20
CA ARG A 252 -17.62 -15.22 4.87
C ARG A 252 -17.54 -15.44 6.36
N GLN A 253 -16.81 -14.57 7.05
CA GLN A 253 -16.66 -14.61 8.50
C GLN A 253 -17.30 -13.37 9.09
N VAL A 254 -18.16 -13.54 10.09
CA VAL A 254 -18.74 -12.45 10.87
C VAL A 254 -18.01 -12.39 12.21
N ILE A 255 -17.44 -11.25 12.53
CA ILE A 255 -16.61 -11.03 13.70
C ILE A 255 -17.32 -9.98 14.58
N PRO A 256 -17.90 -10.36 15.73
CA PRO A 256 -18.45 -9.39 16.67
C PRO A 256 -17.32 -8.62 17.34
N LEU A 257 -17.41 -7.29 17.33
CA LEU A 257 -16.41 -6.38 17.89
C LEU A 257 -16.65 -6.05 19.37
N THR A 258 -17.75 -6.52 19.95
CA THR A 258 -18.15 -6.26 21.34
C THR A 258 -17.13 -6.72 22.38
N ARG A 259 -16.24 -7.65 22.02
CA ARG A 259 -15.18 -8.17 22.90
C ARG A 259 -13.78 -7.82 22.40
N LEU A 260 -13.65 -6.85 21.50
CA LEU A 260 -12.36 -6.43 20.97
C LEU A 260 -11.58 -5.67 22.04
N VAL A 261 -10.38 -6.15 22.38
CA VAL A 261 -9.53 -5.60 23.45
C VAL A 261 -8.27 -4.92 22.89
N ALA A 262 -7.74 -5.40 21.77
CA ALA A 262 -6.57 -4.78 21.16
C ALA A 262 -6.51 -5.02 19.64
N VAL A 263 -5.83 -4.10 18.96
CA VAL A 263 -5.51 -4.18 17.53
C VAL A 263 -4.04 -3.85 17.35
N GLU A 264 -3.24 -4.86 17.02
CA GLU A 264 -1.78 -4.72 16.93
C GLU A 264 -1.27 -5.12 15.55
N PRO A 265 -0.24 -4.43 15.02
CA PRO A 265 0.45 -4.92 13.83
C PRO A 265 1.14 -6.25 14.14
N ALA A 266 1.07 -7.20 13.19
CA ALA A 266 1.77 -8.47 13.34
C ALA A 266 3.30 -8.23 13.44
N PRO A 267 4.03 -9.08 14.18
CA PRO A 267 5.48 -8.95 14.31
C PRO A 267 6.19 -8.92 12.96
N GLY A 268 7.19 -8.05 12.81
CA GLY A 268 7.87 -7.82 11.53
C GLY A 268 8.45 -9.07 10.88
N TRP A 269 8.89 -10.07 11.65
CA TRP A 269 9.38 -11.34 11.10
C TRP A 269 8.30 -12.16 10.39
N GLN A 270 7.03 -12.03 10.78
CA GLN A 270 5.91 -12.69 10.08
C GLN A 270 5.62 -12.05 8.72
N ALA A 271 6.04 -10.80 8.51
CA ALA A 271 5.95 -10.15 7.21
C ALA A 271 6.97 -10.72 6.22
N TRP A 272 8.07 -11.32 6.69
CA TRP A 272 9.13 -11.86 5.83
C TRP A 272 8.76 -13.20 5.17
N PHE A 273 7.99 -14.03 5.88
CA PHE A 273 7.60 -15.36 5.37
C PHE A 273 6.37 -15.32 4.44
N ARG A 274 5.85 -14.14 4.09
CA ARG A 274 4.71 -14.01 3.19
C ARG A 274 4.94 -12.95 2.12
N ILE A 275 4.95 -13.41 0.88
CA ILE A 275 4.79 -12.58 -0.31
C ILE A 275 3.31 -12.17 -0.36
N GLY A 276 2.95 -11.10 0.34
CA GLY A 276 1.57 -10.64 0.43
C GLY A 276 1.49 -9.12 0.39
N PHE A 277 0.47 -8.61 -0.30
CA PHE A 277 0.17 -7.19 -0.30
C PHE A 277 -0.55 -6.81 1.00
N GLY A 278 0.05 -5.91 1.78
CA GLY A 278 -0.58 -5.26 2.93
C GLY A 278 -0.02 -5.63 4.31
N GLN A 279 -0.36 -4.81 5.29
CA GLN A 279 0.00 -4.98 6.69
C GLN A 279 -1.01 -5.89 7.38
N ARG A 280 -0.51 -6.91 8.08
CA ARG A 280 -1.33 -7.78 8.90
C ARG A 280 -1.54 -7.15 10.27
N TYR A 281 -2.78 -7.09 10.70
CA TYR A 281 -3.19 -6.73 12.05
C TYR A 281 -3.75 -7.96 12.77
N ILE A 282 -3.40 -8.10 14.03
CA ILE A 282 -3.93 -9.11 14.94
C ILE A 282 -4.99 -8.40 15.79
N LEU A 283 -6.22 -8.91 15.70
CA LEU A 283 -7.35 -8.49 16.54
C LEU A 283 -7.40 -9.42 17.74
N HIS A 284 -7.30 -8.86 18.94
CA HIS A 284 -7.36 -9.58 20.20
C HIS A 284 -8.75 -9.44 20.80
N PHE A 285 -9.39 -10.57 21.06
CA PHE A 285 -10.70 -10.64 21.68
C PHE A 285 -10.61 -11.28 23.06
N SER A 286 -11.42 -10.77 23.99
CA SER A 286 -11.66 -11.44 25.27
C SER A 286 -12.67 -12.56 25.07
N ASP A 287 -12.37 -13.75 25.57
CA ASP A 287 -13.34 -14.84 25.66
C ASP A 287 -14.22 -14.70 26.91
N ALA A 288 -15.38 -15.36 26.92
CA ALA A 288 -16.30 -15.36 28.06
C ALA A 288 -15.66 -15.90 29.35
N GLY A 289 -14.63 -16.75 29.23
CA GLY A 289 -13.84 -17.28 30.35
C GLY A 289 -12.56 -16.50 30.67
N GLY A 290 -12.34 -15.31 30.09
CA GLY A 290 -11.12 -14.52 30.30
C GLY A 290 -9.90 -14.95 29.47
N GLY A 291 -10.07 -15.91 28.55
CA GLY A 291 -9.06 -16.29 27.56
C GLY A 291 -8.91 -15.23 26.45
N SER A 292 -7.83 -15.33 25.66
CA SER A 292 -7.60 -14.44 24.51
C SER A 292 -7.79 -15.19 23.20
N ILE A 293 -8.74 -14.74 22.37
CA ILE A 293 -8.95 -15.24 21.01
C ILE A 293 -8.30 -14.26 20.03
N LYS A 294 -7.50 -14.76 19.09
CA LYS A 294 -6.84 -13.94 18.08
C LYS A 294 -7.48 -14.16 16.72
N SER A 295 -7.88 -13.08 16.05
CA SER A 295 -8.25 -13.10 14.63
C SER A 295 -7.27 -12.28 13.83
N SER A 296 -7.09 -12.61 12.55
CA SER A 296 -6.19 -11.85 11.68
C SER A 296 -6.93 -11.08 10.60
N LEU A 297 -6.62 -9.79 10.56
CA LEU A 297 -7.06 -8.84 9.56
C LEU A 297 -5.85 -8.50 8.68
N ILE A 298 -6.04 -8.43 7.38
CA ILE A 298 -5.00 -7.96 6.47
C ILE A 298 -5.54 -6.71 5.81
N LEU A 299 -4.84 -5.60 6.00
CA LEU A 299 -5.17 -4.31 5.42
C LEU A 299 -4.04 -3.93 4.47
N ASN A 300 -4.35 -3.81 3.19
CA ASN A 300 -3.43 -3.22 2.23
C ASN A 300 -3.60 -1.68 2.27
N HIS A 301 -2.50 -0.95 2.22
CA HIS A 301 -2.50 0.52 2.13
C HIS A 301 -3.17 1.01 0.83
N GLU A 302 -3.26 0.13 -0.17
CA GLU A 302 -4.03 0.36 -1.39
C GLU A 302 -5.52 -0.02 -1.25
N MET A 303 -6.01 -0.49 -0.11
CA MET A 303 -7.46 -0.70 0.05
C MET A 303 -8.15 0.63 0.38
N TYR A 304 -9.26 0.89 -0.30
CA TYR A 304 -10.15 2.00 0.03
C TYR A 304 -10.59 1.91 1.49
N ASN A 305 -10.57 3.03 2.21
CA ASN A 305 -11.01 3.14 3.60
C ASN A 305 -10.26 2.25 4.62
N SER A 306 -9.09 1.70 4.26
CA SER A 306 -8.31 0.82 5.15
C SER A 306 -7.83 1.54 6.43
N GLU A 307 -7.31 2.76 6.30
CA GLU A 307 -6.89 3.59 7.43
C GLU A 307 -8.08 4.00 8.32
N GLN A 308 -9.22 4.27 7.69
CA GLN A 308 -10.45 4.63 8.39
C GLN A 308 -10.96 3.46 9.22
N LEU A 309 -10.99 2.25 8.64
CA LEU A 309 -11.34 1.03 9.37
C LEU A 309 -10.40 0.81 10.55
N LEU A 310 -9.09 0.97 10.36
CA LEU A 310 -8.12 0.82 11.44
C LEU A 310 -8.38 1.84 12.57
N THR A 311 -8.65 3.10 12.22
CA THR A 311 -8.97 4.16 13.18
C THR A 311 -10.22 3.84 13.99
N LEU A 312 -11.30 3.40 13.32
CA LEU A 312 -12.55 3.03 13.99
C LEU A 312 -12.37 1.82 14.92
N LEU A 313 -11.59 0.82 14.51
CA LEU A 313 -11.30 -0.34 15.35
C LEU A 313 -10.48 0.06 16.60
N GLN A 314 -9.50 0.96 16.45
CA GLN A 314 -8.73 1.49 17.57
C GLN A 314 -9.57 2.35 18.53
N GLN A 315 -10.52 3.14 18.00
CA GLN A 315 -11.46 3.89 18.82
C GLN A 315 -12.39 2.96 19.61
N LYS A 316 -12.87 1.87 18.98
CA LYS A 316 -13.69 0.85 19.65
C LYS A 316 -12.96 0.19 20.82
N VAL A 317 -11.67 -0.11 20.67
CA VAL A 317 -10.85 -0.61 21.78
C VAL A 317 -10.87 0.35 22.97
N LYS A 318 -10.72 1.66 22.73
CA LYS A 318 -10.74 2.69 23.80
C LYS A 318 -12.10 2.86 24.48
N GLN A 319 -13.19 2.43 23.85
CA GLN A 319 -14.54 2.49 24.44
C GLN A 319 -14.85 1.27 25.33
N VAL A 320 -14.13 0.17 25.14
CA VAL A 320 -14.33 -1.10 25.86
C VAL A 320 -13.34 -1.24 27.02
N SER A 321 -12.20 -0.54 26.99
CA SER A 321 -11.23 -0.39 28.08
C SER A 321 -11.68 0.61 29.14
#